data_AF-A0ABD4U4S8-F1
#
_entry.id   AF-A0ABD4U4S8-F1
#
_cell.length_a   1.000
_cell.length_b   1.000
_cell.length_c   1.000
_cell.angle_alpha   90.00
_cell.angle_beta   90.00
_cell.angle_gamma   90.00
#
_symmetry.space_group_name_H-M   'P 1'
#
loop_
_entity.id
_entity.type
_entity.pdbx_description
1 polymer ?
#
loop_
_entity_poly.entity_id
_entity_poly.type
_entity_poly.pdbx_seq_one_letter_code
_entity_poly.pdbx_strand_id
1 'polypeptide(L)'
;TLNLEWNKYKHFVSQLFEYDAKEIKTSGIKFDGEKRGFPVKVFNYIEHKDSAVDYNYISELHKSIKSKRYSRVYIVAPATRVDFIADYEELDDTRYYFLKVPYEMIEELHKTPFTKSRQPRSKDDVNDIEEMKGFQFIYTPEVECVFKNGKKDTILSVTKFVSDPLNGCETDNFSTLSSIFVNYDYNGKEFLMDDVRFWSDIESDKKENKDTKVNYDDEKSTSIEW
;
A
#
# COMPACT_ATOMS: atom_id res chain seq x y z
N THR A 1 11.49 26.13 4.42
CA THR A 1 10.87 24.90 4.97
C THR A 1 11.01 23.67 4.07
N LEU A 2 11.40 23.82 2.79
CA LEU A 2 11.60 22.73 1.80
C LEU A 2 12.65 21.66 2.17
N ASN A 3 13.65 21.99 3.01
CA ASN A 3 14.76 21.07 3.31
C ASN A 3 14.33 19.87 4.17
N LEU A 4 13.25 20.01 4.96
CA LEU A 4 12.73 18.92 5.79
C LEU A 4 11.99 17.87 4.94
N GLU A 5 11.24 18.30 3.92
CA GLU A 5 10.51 17.41 3.01
C GLU A 5 11.47 16.62 2.12
N TRP A 6 12.51 17.27 1.58
CA TRP A 6 13.51 16.58 0.75
C TRP A 6 14.30 15.52 1.51
N ASN A 7 14.71 15.79 2.75
CA ASN A 7 15.42 14.80 3.55
C ASN A 7 14.52 13.63 3.97
N LYS A 8 13.23 13.88 4.23
CA LYS A 8 12.23 12.81 4.44
C LYS A 8 12.08 11.94 3.19
N TYR A 9 11.96 12.55 2.01
CA TYR A 9 11.89 11.81 0.75
C TYR A 9 13.12 10.93 0.54
N LYS A 10 14.34 11.48 0.69
CA LYS A 10 15.59 10.69 0.58
C LYS A 10 15.66 9.54 1.58
N HIS A 11 15.20 9.77 2.82
CA HIS A 11 15.15 8.72 3.83
C HIS A 11 14.15 7.63 3.43
N PHE A 12 12.93 8.00 3.02
CA PHE A 12 11.91 7.06 2.55
C PHE A 12 12.41 6.19 1.40
N VAL A 13 12.94 6.79 0.33
CA VAL A 13 13.39 6.01 -0.83
C VAL A 13 14.63 5.16 -0.53
N SER A 14 15.43 5.54 0.49
CA SER A 14 16.52 4.68 0.99
C SER A 14 16.02 3.39 1.63
N GLN A 15 14.90 3.45 2.34
CA GLN A 15 14.27 2.27 2.92
C GLN A 15 13.57 1.45 1.83
N LEU A 16 12.78 2.12 0.98
CA LEU A 16 12.04 1.47 -0.11
C LEU A 16 12.95 0.65 -1.03
N PHE A 17 14.13 1.18 -1.36
CA PHE A 17 15.09 0.52 -2.24
C PHE A 17 16.29 -0.06 -1.52
N GLU A 18 16.28 -0.14 -0.18
CA GLU A 18 17.32 -0.79 0.62
C GLU A 18 18.74 -0.39 0.19
N TYR A 19 19.07 0.90 0.30
CA TYR A 19 20.41 1.40 0.08
C TYR A 19 20.91 2.19 1.29
N ASP A 20 22.22 2.17 1.52
CA ASP A 20 22.82 2.94 2.60
C ASP A 20 22.86 4.42 2.22
N ALA A 21 22.16 5.28 2.97
CA ALA A 21 22.05 6.72 2.74
C ALA A 21 23.32 7.47 3.16
N LYS A 22 24.46 7.06 2.59
CA LYS A 22 25.77 7.66 2.79
C LYS A 22 26.15 8.51 1.60
N GLU A 23 26.31 9.81 1.83
CA GLU A 23 26.72 10.73 0.79
C GLU A 23 28.14 10.42 0.28
N ILE A 24 28.27 10.20 -1.03
CA ILE A 24 29.56 9.96 -1.69
C ILE A 24 29.80 11.09 -2.69
N LYS A 25 30.90 11.82 -2.53
CA LYS A 25 31.33 12.84 -3.50
C LYS A 25 32.43 12.31 -4.39
N THR A 26 32.29 12.46 -5.70
CA THR A 26 33.30 12.05 -6.67
C THR A 26 33.20 12.90 -7.92
N SER A 27 34.32 13.46 -8.38
CA SER A 27 34.40 14.22 -9.65
C SER A 27 33.32 15.31 -9.81
N GLY A 28 32.96 16.00 -8.71
CA GLY A 28 31.91 17.02 -8.73
C GLY A 28 30.48 16.51 -8.62
N ILE A 29 30.24 15.19 -8.73
CA ILE A 29 28.94 14.58 -8.48
C ILE A 29 28.82 14.22 -7.00
N LYS A 30 27.64 14.53 -6.46
CA LYS A 30 27.20 14.08 -5.15
C LYS A 30 26.20 12.94 -5.33
N PHE A 31 26.56 11.75 -4.89
CA PHE A 31 25.67 10.60 -4.76
C PHE A 31 25.04 10.58 -3.38
N ASP A 32 23.83 10.04 -3.32
CA ASP A 32 22.93 10.08 -2.16
C ASP A 32 22.96 8.77 -1.36
N GLY A 33 23.72 7.77 -1.82
CA GLY A 33 23.90 6.52 -1.12
C GLY A 33 24.73 5.48 -1.88
N GLU A 34 24.74 4.28 -1.33
CA GLU A 34 25.36 3.10 -1.92
C GLU A 34 24.41 1.89 -1.85
N LYS A 35 24.23 1.20 -2.97
CA LYS A 35 23.51 -0.07 -3.05
C LYS A 35 24.43 -1.14 -3.63
N ARG A 36 24.68 -2.20 -2.85
CA ARG A 36 25.50 -3.35 -3.27
C ARG A 36 26.88 -2.94 -3.82
N GLY A 37 27.54 -1.96 -3.19
CA GLY A 37 28.85 -1.46 -3.63
C GLY A 37 28.84 -0.45 -4.78
N PHE A 38 27.66 -0.02 -5.23
CA PHE A 38 27.52 0.93 -6.35
C PHE A 38 26.78 2.20 -5.93
N PRO A 39 27.14 3.35 -6.53
CA PRO A 39 26.56 4.63 -6.13
C PRO A 39 25.08 4.73 -6.49
N VAL A 40 24.33 5.39 -5.61
CA VAL A 40 22.92 5.74 -5.80
C VAL A 40 22.80 7.24 -5.96
N LYS A 41 22.07 7.69 -6.98
CA LYS A 41 21.74 9.10 -7.22
C LYS A 41 20.22 9.28 -7.09
N VAL A 42 19.77 10.18 -6.22
CA VAL A 42 18.35 10.53 -6.12
C VAL A 42 18.08 11.77 -6.97
N PHE A 43 17.16 11.67 -7.93
CA PHE A 43 16.75 12.77 -8.79
C PHE A 43 15.87 13.77 -8.02
N ASN A 44 16.30 15.03 -7.95
CA ASN A 44 15.57 16.08 -7.24
C ASN A 44 14.44 16.66 -8.12
N TYR A 45 13.34 15.91 -8.23
CA TYR A 45 12.16 16.32 -9.00
C TYR A 45 11.42 17.55 -8.41
N ILE A 46 11.68 17.90 -7.15
CA ILE A 46 11.09 19.08 -6.50
C ILE A 46 11.78 20.36 -7.00
N GLU A 47 13.11 20.32 -7.12
CA GLU A 47 13.92 21.43 -7.63
C GLU A 47 13.85 21.53 -9.15
N HIS A 48 13.77 20.39 -9.84
CA HIS A 48 13.74 20.30 -11.31
C HIS A 48 12.36 19.87 -11.82
N LYS A 49 11.34 20.72 -11.57
CA LYS A 49 9.93 20.42 -11.87
C LYS A 49 9.62 20.20 -13.35
N ASP A 50 10.44 20.67 -14.26
CA ASP A 50 10.25 20.53 -15.71
C ASP A 50 11.30 19.61 -16.34
N SER A 51 12.02 18.83 -15.51
CA SER A 51 13.03 17.89 -15.97
C SER A 51 12.61 16.45 -15.68
N ALA A 52 13.22 15.53 -16.42
CA ALA A 52 13.08 14.09 -16.27
C ALA A 52 14.47 13.44 -16.29
N VAL A 53 14.50 12.18 -15.86
CA VAL A 53 15.62 11.27 -16.12
C VAL A 53 15.45 10.76 -17.55
N ASP A 54 15.99 11.56 -18.48
CA ASP A 54 16.01 11.31 -19.91
C ASP A 54 17.43 10.98 -20.39
N TYR A 55 17.61 10.78 -21.71
CA TYR A 55 18.93 10.47 -22.28
C TYR A 55 19.94 11.60 -22.04
N ASN A 56 19.51 12.85 -22.06
CA ASN A 56 20.39 13.99 -21.83
C ASN A 56 20.91 14.00 -20.38
N TYR A 57 20.04 13.77 -19.40
CA TYR A 57 20.39 13.63 -17.99
C TYR A 57 21.43 12.51 -17.79
N ILE A 58 21.18 11.33 -18.37
CA ILE A 58 22.11 10.19 -18.26
C ILE A 58 23.44 10.49 -18.94
N SER A 59 23.43 11.12 -20.11
CA SER A 59 24.64 11.51 -20.84
C SER A 59 25.48 12.53 -20.07
N GLU A 60 24.87 13.56 -19.48
CA GLU A 60 25.58 14.57 -18.68
C GLU A 60 26.13 13.98 -17.37
N LEU A 61 25.36 13.11 -16.72
CA LEU A 61 25.83 12.34 -15.58
C LEU A 61 27.02 11.45 -15.97
N HIS A 62 26.93 10.77 -17.12
CA HIS A 62 27.99 9.91 -17.64
C HIS A 62 29.26 10.68 -17.98
N LYS A 63 29.18 11.85 -18.61
CA LYS A 63 30.35 12.72 -18.87
C LYS A 63 31.04 13.13 -17.57
N SER A 64 30.27 13.38 -16.52
CA SER A 64 30.76 13.83 -15.22
C SER A 64 31.37 12.68 -14.40
N ILE A 65 30.83 11.46 -14.54
CA ILE A 65 31.44 10.23 -14.05
C ILE A 65 32.54 9.85 -15.04
N LYS A 66 33.79 10.27 -14.82
CA LYS A 66 34.94 9.83 -15.64
C LYS A 66 34.77 8.36 -16.02
N SER A 67 34.57 8.11 -17.33
CA SER A 67 34.18 6.79 -17.83
C SER A 67 35.14 5.75 -17.26
N LYS A 68 34.59 4.63 -16.77
CA LYS A 68 35.27 3.49 -16.10
C LYS A 68 35.36 3.50 -14.57
N ARG A 69 34.86 4.49 -13.83
CA ARG A 69 34.86 4.39 -12.35
C ARG A 69 33.82 3.42 -11.81
N TYR A 70 32.64 3.37 -12.41
CA TYR A 70 31.53 2.55 -11.94
C TYR A 70 30.99 1.75 -13.12
N SER A 71 30.89 0.43 -13.00
CA SER A 71 30.17 -0.40 -13.98
C SER A 71 28.65 -0.30 -13.82
N ARG A 72 28.20 0.28 -12.70
CA ARG A 72 26.78 0.43 -12.36
C ARG A 72 26.53 1.69 -11.56
N VAL A 73 25.43 2.36 -11.87
CA VAL A 73 24.87 3.48 -11.11
C VAL A 73 23.38 3.23 -10.94
N TYR A 74 22.86 3.44 -9.73
CA TYR A 74 21.42 3.41 -9.48
C TYR A 74 20.87 4.83 -9.48
N ILE A 75 19.75 5.06 -10.16
CA ILE A 75 19.06 6.34 -10.21
C ILE A 75 17.67 6.15 -9.64
N VAL A 76 17.40 6.82 -8.54
CA VAL A 76 16.09 6.85 -7.89
C VAL A 76 15.33 8.08 -8.37
N ALA A 77 14.15 7.87 -8.92
CA ALA A 77 13.29 8.96 -9.42
C ALA A 77 11.82 8.54 -9.41
N PRO A 78 10.86 9.50 -9.34
CA PRO A 78 9.46 9.20 -9.61
C PRO A 78 9.29 8.50 -10.96
N ALA A 79 8.39 7.50 -11.05
CA ALA A 79 8.13 6.78 -12.30
C ALA A 79 7.68 7.73 -13.43
N THR A 80 6.89 8.76 -13.09
CA THR A 80 6.45 9.82 -14.01
C THR A 80 7.55 10.75 -14.48
N ARG A 81 8.77 10.61 -13.93
CA ARG A 81 9.96 11.42 -14.24
C ARG A 81 11.06 10.58 -14.87
N VAL A 82 10.78 9.37 -15.33
CA VAL A 82 11.74 8.51 -16.02
C VAL A 82 11.21 8.23 -17.43
N ASP A 83 11.95 8.67 -18.44
CA ASP A 83 11.51 8.59 -19.85
C ASP A 83 11.85 7.23 -20.51
N PHE A 84 12.45 6.32 -19.73
CA PHE A 84 12.87 5.01 -20.19
C PHE A 84 11.85 3.93 -19.84
N ILE A 85 11.46 3.16 -20.85
CA ILE A 85 10.64 1.95 -20.67
C ILE A 85 11.46 0.88 -19.95
N ALA A 86 12.72 0.70 -20.35
CA ALA A 86 13.63 -0.28 -19.76
C ALA A 86 13.96 0.04 -18.29
N ASP A 87 14.43 -0.98 -17.57
CA ASP A 87 14.88 -0.85 -16.17
C ASP A 87 16.31 -0.33 -16.06
N TYR A 88 17.05 -0.29 -17.16
CA TYR A 88 18.36 0.34 -17.24
C TYR A 88 18.68 0.82 -18.65
N GLU A 89 19.60 1.78 -18.73
CA GLU A 89 20.31 2.15 -19.95
C GLU A 89 21.80 1.91 -19.79
N GLU A 90 22.49 1.62 -20.89
CA GLU A 90 23.94 1.37 -20.91
C GLU A 90 24.64 2.43 -21.76
N LEU A 91 25.64 3.10 -21.17
CA LEU A 91 26.57 3.98 -21.88
C LEU A 91 27.99 3.50 -21.60
N ASP A 92 28.75 3.26 -22.66
CA ASP A 92 30.04 2.55 -22.61
C ASP A 92 29.91 1.25 -21.80
N ASP A 93 30.66 1.12 -20.70
CA ASP A 93 30.63 -0.05 -19.80
C ASP A 93 29.82 0.21 -18.51
N THR A 94 28.98 1.24 -18.48
CA THR A 94 28.23 1.67 -17.30
C THR A 94 26.73 1.49 -17.48
N ARG A 95 26.12 0.69 -16.61
CA ARG A 95 24.65 0.53 -16.56
C ARG A 95 24.01 1.45 -15.54
N TYR A 96 23.04 2.21 -16.00
CA TYR A 96 22.21 3.12 -15.20
C TYR A 96 20.87 2.46 -14.92
N TYR A 97 20.70 1.90 -13.73
CA TYR A 97 19.45 1.25 -13.32
C TYR A 97 18.48 2.27 -12.75
N PHE A 98 17.22 2.23 -13.20
CA PHE A 98 16.16 3.12 -12.75
C PHE A 98 15.35 2.46 -11.63
N LEU A 99 15.46 3.01 -10.43
CA LEU A 99 14.65 2.67 -9.27
C LEU A 99 13.45 3.63 -9.24
N LYS A 100 12.40 3.24 -9.98
CA LYS A 100 11.20 4.04 -10.21
C LYS A 100 10.31 4.04 -8.96
N VAL A 101 10.14 5.20 -8.32
CA VAL A 101 9.21 5.41 -7.21
C VAL A 101 7.81 5.61 -7.81
N PRO A 102 6.82 4.74 -7.52
CA PRO A 102 5.44 4.98 -7.96
C PRO A 102 4.94 6.35 -7.48
N TYR A 103 4.12 7.03 -8.29
CA TYR A 103 3.67 8.38 -7.96
C TYR A 103 2.82 8.40 -6.68
N GLU A 104 2.04 7.35 -6.48
CA GLU A 104 1.18 7.10 -5.32
C GLU A 104 1.99 7.07 -4.01
N MET A 105 3.22 6.57 -4.05
CA MET A 105 4.14 6.56 -2.89
C MET A 105 4.68 7.94 -2.52
N ILE A 106 4.73 8.85 -3.49
CA ILE A 106 5.20 10.23 -3.29
C ILE A 106 4.06 11.09 -2.73
N GLU A 107 2.84 10.83 -3.16
CA GLU A 107 1.64 11.53 -2.69
C GLU A 107 1.36 11.25 -1.20
N GLU A 108 1.58 10.01 -0.75
CA GLU A 108 1.55 9.62 0.67
C GLU A 108 2.53 10.41 1.55
N LEU A 109 3.69 10.79 1.01
CA LEU A 109 4.65 11.64 1.72
C LEU A 109 4.20 13.12 1.79
N HIS A 110 3.33 13.55 0.88
CA HIS A 110 2.96 14.95 0.65
C HIS A 110 1.63 15.38 1.31
N LYS A 111 0.94 14.49 2.05
CA LYS A 111 -0.33 14.68 2.77
C LYS A 111 -1.59 14.68 1.88
N THR A 112 -2.22 13.51 1.74
CA THR A 112 -3.66 13.40 1.47
C THR A 112 -4.17 12.10 2.13
N PRO A 113 -5.28 12.08 2.89
CA PRO A 113 -5.84 10.81 3.35
C PRO A 113 -6.28 10.01 2.12
N PHE A 114 -5.85 8.74 2.04
CA PHE A 114 -6.45 7.80 1.10
C PHE A 114 -7.98 7.91 1.18
N THR A 115 -8.65 8.17 0.06
CA THR A 115 -10.05 7.78 -0.08
C THR A 115 -10.06 6.27 -0.03
N LYS A 116 -10.54 5.73 1.09
CA LYS A 116 -10.67 4.28 1.32
C LYS A 116 -11.30 3.64 0.08
N SER A 117 -10.55 2.79 -0.62
CA SER A 117 -11.16 1.78 -1.49
C SER A 117 -12.02 0.91 -0.57
N ARG A 118 -13.34 1.00 -0.73
CA ARG A 118 -14.27 0.20 0.08
C ARG A 118 -14.18 -1.22 -0.44
N GLN A 119 -13.91 -2.15 0.47
CA GLN A 119 -14.09 -3.56 0.17
C GLN A 119 -15.55 -3.78 -0.26
N PRO A 120 -15.80 -4.60 -1.29
CA PRO A 120 -17.15 -4.83 -1.80
C PRO A 120 -18.04 -5.34 -0.67
N ARG A 121 -19.16 -4.66 -0.46
CA ARG A 121 -20.16 -5.01 0.57
C ARG A 121 -21.32 -5.82 0.01
N SER A 122 -21.30 -6.12 -1.28
CA SER A 122 -22.24 -7.00 -1.95
C SER A 122 -21.52 -7.94 -2.92
N LYS A 123 -22.19 -9.05 -3.26
CA LYS A 123 -21.72 -10.01 -4.27
C LYS A 123 -21.64 -9.38 -5.66
N ASP A 124 -22.54 -8.45 -5.95
CA ASP A 124 -22.66 -7.81 -7.26
C ASP A 124 -21.50 -6.81 -7.48
N ASP A 125 -21.00 -6.18 -6.41
CA ASP A 125 -19.91 -5.20 -6.45
C ASP A 125 -18.51 -5.84 -6.43
N VAL A 126 -18.41 -7.18 -6.43
CA VAL A 126 -17.10 -7.88 -6.42
C VAL A 126 -16.30 -7.58 -7.69
N ASN A 127 -16.96 -7.24 -8.79
CA ASN A 127 -16.30 -6.82 -10.03
C ASN A 127 -16.04 -5.32 -10.11
N ASP A 128 -16.69 -4.52 -9.24
CA ASP A 128 -16.47 -3.08 -9.09
C ASP A 128 -15.30 -2.77 -8.14
N ILE A 129 -14.36 -3.71 -8.00
CA ILE A 129 -13.09 -3.43 -7.34
C ILE A 129 -12.39 -2.34 -8.15
N GLU A 130 -12.51 -1.10 -7.69
CA GLU A 130 -11.66 0.00 -8.14
C GLU A 130 -10.21 -0.48 -8.06
N GLU A 131 -9.51 -0.36 -9.19
CA GLU A 131 -8.13 -0.77 -9.40
C GLU A 131 -7.25 -0.27 -8.23
N MET A 132 -6.98 -1.13 -7.23
CA MET A 132 -6.18 -0.76 -6.06
C MET A 132 -4.73 -0.51 -6.50
N LYS A 133 -4.38 0.76 -6.68
CA LYS A 133 -3.00 1.22 -6.91
C LYS A 133 -2.36 1.54 -5.56
N GLY A 134 -1.73 0.54 -4.95
CA GLY A 134 -1.00 0.72 -3.69
C GLY A 134 -0.47 -0.59 -3.10
N PHE A 135 0.56 -0.49 -2.26
CA PHE A 135 0.99 -1.60 -1.42
C PHE A 135 0.04 -1.68 -0.22
N GLN A 136 -0.71 -2.78 -0.12
CA GLN A 136 -1.62 -3.01 0.99
C GLN A 136 -0.84 -3.64 2.16
N PHE A 137 -0.61 -2.87 3.23
CA PHE A 137 -0.22 -3.48 4.50
C PHE A 137 -1.43 -4.24 5.05
N ILE A 138 -1.30 -5.55 5.25
CA ILE A 138 -2.34 -6.37 5.86
C ILE A 138 -2.26 -6.15 7.38
N TYR A 139 -3.15 -5.32 7.89
CA TYR A 139 -3.36 -5.20 9.34
C TYR A 139 -4.41 -6.20 9.78
N THR A 140 -4.09 -6.99 10.79
CA THR A 140 -5.08 -7.88 11.42
C THR A 140 -6.14 -7.02 12.10
N PRO A 141 -7.43 -7.14 11.75
CA PRO A 141 -8.49 -6.39 12.41
C PRO A 141 -8.63 -6.83 13.87
N GLU A 142 -9.11 -5.93 14.72
CA GLU A 142 -9.60 -6.27 16.05
C GLU A 142 -10.99 -6.86 15.94
N VAL A 143 -11.16 -8.09 16.44
CA VAL A 143 -12.42 -8.82 16.38
C VAL A 143 -12.79 -9.34 17.77
N GLU A 144 -14.04 -9.13 18.17
CA GLU A 144 -14.62 -9.73 19.38
C GLU A 144 -15.89 -10.49 19.01
N CYS A 145 -15.99 -11.73 19.52
CA CYS A 145 -17.13 -12.61 19.27
C CYS A 145 -17.65 -13.19 20.58
N VAL A 146 -18.97 -13.38 20.66
CA VAL A 146 -19.68 -14.02 21.75
C VAL A 146 -20.49 -15.18 21.20
N PHE A 147 -20.40 -16.33 21.84
CA PHE A 147 -21.17 -17.51 21.44
C PHE A 147 -22.23 -17.83 22.48
N LYS A 148 -23.50 -17.90 22.05
CA LYS A 148 -24.65 -18.17 22.92
C LYS A 148 -25.33 -19.45 22.49
N ASN A 149 -25.21 -20.48 23.32
CA ASN A 149 -25.89 -21.74 23.08
C ASN A 149 -27.32 -21.68 23.66
N GLY A 150 -28.31 -21.63 22.78
CA GLY A 150 -29.72 -21.70 23.13
C GLY A 150 -30.22 -23.15 23.22
N LYS A 151 -31.48 -23.33 23.61
CA LYS A 151 -32.10 -24.67 23.67
C LYS A 151 -32.47 -25.24 22.30
N LYS A 152 -32.60 -24.40 21.28
CA LYS A 152 -32.99 -24.76 19.91
C LYS A 152 -31.91 -24.38 18.92
N ASP A 153 -31.41 -23.16 19.06
CA ASP A 153 -30.48 -22.56 18.12
C ASP A 153 -29.24 -22.06 18.87
N THR A 154 -28.13 -21.97 18.15
CA THR A 154 -26.88 -21.43 18.66
C THR A 154 -26.56 -20.16 17.90
N ILE A 155 -26.27 -19.08 18.61
CA ILE A 155 -26.05 -17.75 18.03
C ILE A 155 -24.58 -17.38 18.20
N LEU A 156 -23.92 -17.08 17.09
CA LEU A 156 -22.64 -16.40 17.03
C LEU A 156 -22.88 -14.89 16.89
N SER A 157 -22.46 -14.12 17.88
CA SER A 157 -22.51 -12.67 17.84
C SER A 157 -21.11 -12.09 17.62
N VAL A 158 -20.89 -11.37 16.52
CA VAL A 158 -19.70 -10.52 16.38
C VAL A 158 -20.03 -9.18 17.02
N THR A 159 -19.33 -8.81 18.10
CA THR A 159 -19.58 -7.58 18.87
C THR A 159 -18.63 -6.45 18.49
N LYS A 160 -17.46 -6.79 17.92
CA LYS A 160 -16.48 -5.81 17.46
C LYS A 160 -15.81 -6.29 16.18
N PHE A 161 -15.71 -5.39 15.20
CA PHE A 161 -14.82 -5.49 14.05
C PHE A 161 -14.30 -4.09 13.75
N VAL A 162 -13.00 -3.87 13.98
CA VAL A 162 -12.32 -2.61 13.70
C VAL A 162 -11.06 -2.91 12.92
N SER A 163 -10.94 -2.32 11.73
CA SER A 163 -9.71 -2.37 10.93
C SER A 163 -9.08 -0.98 10.92
N ASP A 164 -7.85 -0.86 11.44
CA ASP A 164 -7.15 0.43 11.51
C ASP A 164 -6.91 1.00 10.10
N PRO A 165 -7.49 2.16 9.76
CA PRO A 165 -7.05 2.88 8.58
C PRO A 165 -5.72 3.55 8.94
N LEU A 166 -4.70 3.29 8.13
CA LEU A 166 -3.49 4.12 8.07
C LEU A 166 -3.89 5.59 8.32
N ASN A 167 -3.27 6.22 9.33
CA ASN A 167 -3.47 7.59 9.84
C ASN A 167 -4.22 7.78 11.17
N GLY A 168 -4.60 6.73 11.89
CA GLY A 168 -5.14 6.87 13.26
C GLY A 168 -6.51 7.57 13.32
N CYS A 169 -7.28 7.47 12.23
CA CYS A 169 -8.68 7.89 12.24
C CYS A 169 -9.52 6.89 13.03
N GLU A 170 -10.39 7.39 13.91
CA GLU A 170 -11.43 6.57 14.52
C GLU A 170 -12.29 5.94 13.41
N THR A 171 -12.53 4.63 13.51
CA THR A 171 -13.43 3.91 12.63
C THR A 171 -14.59 3.37 13.43
N ASP A 172 -15.80 3.61 12.91
CA ASP A 172 -17.00 3.03 13.48
C ASP A 172 -16.95 1.51 13.33
N ASN A 173 -17.52 0.82 14.32
CA ASN A 173 -17.63 -0.63 14.34
C ASN A 173 -18.31 -1.13 13.05
N PHE A 174 -17.75 -2.17 12.41
CA PHE A 174 -18.24 -2.75 11.15
C PHE A 174 -18.25 -1.82 9.92
N SER A 175 -17.73 -0.58 10.03
CA SER A 175 -17.73 0.37 8.90
C SER A 175 -16.93 -0.10 7.68
N THR A 176 -15.99 -1.02 7.87
CA THR A 176 -15.15 -1.61 6.83
C THR A 176 -15.40 -3.11 6.64
N LEU A 177 -16.34 -3.71 7.37
CA LEU A 177 -16.65 -5.13 7.22
C LEU A 177 -17.29 -5.37 5.86
N SER A 178 -16.67 -6.26 5.07
CA SER A 178 -17.17 -6.67 3.76
C SER A 178 -18.08 -7.88 3.85
N SER A 179 -17.58 -8.95 4.48
CA SER A 179 -18.23 -10.26 4.50
C SER A 179 -17.78 -11.09 5.70
N ILE A 180 -18.60 -12.08 6.05
CA ILE A 180 -18.30 -13.09 7.06
C ILE A 180 -18.37 -14.46 6.38
N PHE A 181 -17.33 -15.27 6.60
CA PHE A 181 -17.20 -16.64 6.11
C PHE A 181 -17.32 -17.61 7.27
N VAL A 182 -18.10 -18.68 7.10
CA VAL A 182 -18.37 -19.64 8.17
C VAL A 182 -17.98 -21.05 7.72
N ASN A 183 -17.37 -21.78 8.65
CA ASN A 183 -17.15 -23.22 8.61
C ASN A 183 -17.78 -23.80 9.89
N TYR A 184 -18.86 -24.55 9.75
CA TYR A 184 -19.63 -25.07 10.87
C TYR A 184 -18.93 -26.27 11.55
N ASP A 185 -18.04 -26.97 10.85
CA ASP A 185 -17.30 -28.15 11.34
C ASP A 185 -15.78 -27.98 11.18
N TYR A 186 -15.26 -26.87 11.70
CA TYR A 186 -13.83 -26.57 11.59
C TYR A 186 -12.98 -27.54 12.43
N ASN A 187 -12.24 -28.41 11.75
CA ASN A 187 -11.38 -29.43 12.35
C ASN A 187 -10.04 -28.90 12.90
N GLY A 188 -9.81 -27.59 12.89
CA GLY A 188 -8.56 -26.96 13.33
C GLY A 188 -7.40 -27.02 12.32
N LYS A 189 -7.62 -27.61 11.13
CA LYS A 189 -6.58 -27.77 10.09
C LYS A 189 -6.93 -27.02 8.81
N GLU A 190 -8.10 -27.29 8.26
CA GLU A 190 -8.52 -26.80 6.95
C GLU A 190 -9.81 -26.01 7.11
N PHE A 191 -9.80 -24.77 6.63
CA PHE A 191 -11.00 -23.95 6.59
C PHE A 191 -11.77 -24.28 5.30
N LEU A 192 -12.83 -25.08 5.44
CA LEU A 192 -13.78 -25.38 4.37
C LEU A 192 -14.98 -24.44 4.54
N MET A 193 -15.17 -23.54 3.58
CA MET A 193 -16.25 -22.56 3.63
C MET A 193 -17.60 -23.24 3.39
N ASP A 194 -18.47 -23.23 4.40
CA ASP A 194 -19.85 -23.71 4.31
C ASP A 194 -20.81 -22.60 3.91
N ASP A 195 -20.58 -21.37 4.42
CA ASP A 195 -21.45 -20.23 4.15
C ASP A 195 -20.70 -18.90 4.08
N VAL A 196 -21.32 -17.94 3.39
CA VAL A 196 -20.84 -16.57 3.24
C VAL A 196 -22.01 -15.59 3.19
N ARG A 197 -21.90 -14.51 3.97
CA ARG A 197 -22.79 -13.36 3.87
C ARG A 197 -21.95 -12.11 3.66
N PHE A 198 -22.26 -11.38 2.58
CA PHE A 198 -21.74 -10.03 2.40
C PHE A 198 -22.54 -9.07 3.28
N TRP A 199 -22.00 -7.90 3.60
CA TRP A 199 -22.70 -6.94 4.45
C TRP A 199 -24.12 -6.65 3.98
N SER A 200 -24.32 -6.47 2.67
CA SER A 200 -25.65 -6.28 2.06
C SER A 200 -26.59 -7.47 2.27
N ASP A 201 -26.07 -8.69 2.39
CA ASP A 201 -26.86 -9.86 2.76
C ASP A 201 -27.23 -9.79 4.26
N ILE A 202 -26.26 -9.44 5.12
CA ILE A 202 -26.40 -9.36 6.59
C ILE A 202 -27.40 -8.27 7.02
N GLU A 203 -27.41 -7.13 6.34
CA GLU A 203 -28.33 -6.02 6.62
C GLU A 203 -29.71 -6.21 5.96
N SER A 204 -29.91 -7.28 5.19
CA SER A 204 -31.12 -7.48 4.40
C SER A 204 -32.27 -8.06 5.19
N ASP A 205 -33.48 -7.50 5.02
CA ASP A 205 -34.72 -8.08 5.53
C ASP A 205 -35.31 -9.20 4.63
N LYS A 206 -34.60 -9.58 3.57
CA LYS A 206 -35.04 -10.64 2.64
C LYS A 206 -35.22 -11.95 3.38
N LYS A 207 -36.23 -12.73 2.97
CA LYS A 207 -36.59 -13.99 3.64
C LYS A 207 -35.44 -14.99 3.67
N GLU A 208 -34.62 -15.04 2.63
CA GLU A 208 -33.44 -15.91 2.55
C GLU A 208 -32.29 -15.52 3.50
N ASN A 209 -32.25 -14.29 4.02
CA ASN A 209 -31.14 -13.76 4.84
C ASN A 209 -31.53 -13.56 6.32
N LYS A 210 -32.68 -14.10 6.74
CA LYS A 210 -33.22 -13.95 8.11
C LYS A 210 -32.44 -14.70 9.19
N ASP A 211 -31.47 -15.51 8.78
CA ASP A 211 -30.50 -16.18 9.64
C ASP A 211 -29.44 -15.21 10.17
N THR A 212 -29.31 -14.02 9.58
CA THR A 212 -28.42 -12.98 10.08
C THR A 212 -29.16 -11.67 10.36
N LYS A 213 -28.63 -10.85 11.28
CA LYS A 213 -29.11 -9.48 11.50
C LYS A 213 -28.01 -8.58 12.05
N VAL A 214 -28.14 -7.28 11.76
CA VAL A 214 -27.35 -6.23 12.41
C VAL A 214 -28.18 -5.60 13.54
N ASN A 215 -27.62 -5.54 14.74
CA ASN A 215 -28.22 -4.81 15.86
C ASN A 215 -27.65 -3.38 15.89
N TYR A 216 -28.52 -2.40 16.15
CA TYR A 216 -28.16 -0.98 16.21
C TYR A 216 -28.51 -0.36 17.57
N ASP A 217 -27.73 0.62 17.99
CA ASP A 217 -28.00 1.53 19.11
C ASP A 217 -27.72 2.96 18.63
N ASP A 218 -28.71 3.85 18.70
CA ASP A 218 -28.66 5.21 18.15
C ASP A 218 -28.00 5.29 16.74
N GLU A 219 -28.51 4.49 15.80
CA GLU A 219 -28.03 4.36 14.40
C GLU A 219 -26.62 3.76 14.23
N LYS A 220 -25.92 3.41 15.32
CA LYS A 220 -24.61 2.74 15.28
C LYS A 220 -24.75 1.24 15.39
N SER A 221 -24.13 0.49 14.48
CA SER A 221 -24.09 -0.97 14.54
C SER A 221 -23.28 -1.45 15.75
N THR A 222 -23.92 -2.21 16.64
CA THR A 222 -23.33 -2.70 17.88
C THR A 222 -22.94 -4.17 17.83
N SER A 223 -23.67 -4.98 17.05
CA SER A 223 -23.34 -6.39 16.84
C SER A 223 -23.98 -6.95 15.60
N ILE A 224 -23.41 -8.05 15.10
CA ILE A 224 -23.99 -8.90 14.07
C ILE A 224 -24.32 -10.23 14.73
N GLU A 225 -25.56 -10.71 14.57
CA GLU A 225 -25.96 -12.05 15.00
C GLU A 225 -26.09 -12.97 13.77
N TRP A 226 -25.54 -14.17 13.91
CA TRP A 226 -25.63 -15.30 13.01
C TRP A 226 -26.12 -16.51 13.81
#